data_AF-A0A6N6PFQ8-F1
#
_entry.id   AF-A0A6N6PFQ8-F1
#
_cell.length_a   1.000
_cell.length_b   1.000
_cell.length_c   1.000
_cell.angle_alpha   90.00
_cell.angle_beta   90.00
_cell.angle_gamma   90.00
#
_symmetry.space_group_name_H-M   'P 1'
#
loop_
_entity.id
_entity.type
_entity.pdbx_description
1 polymer ?
#
loop_
_entity_poly.entity_id
_entity_poly.type
_entity_poly.pdbx_seq_one_letter_code
_entity_poly.pdbx_strand_id
1 'polypeptide(L)'
;MHFRSFICLIALGWIAVWEAHAARPPTGSVERELAAFHQRRDPQAVEKAWPHLDSPDRAIRTAARRAIMAQPFDSWKRRALDETRTQAALEALTALVEACPAAQADELRPHICEGLTTLHIEGMTAAQQLATVALTRRTFARLGGPTADERGQMTDLWMNFLPAQDSPGARGREFSTAVRALLRFLAPPDAPRP
;
A
#
# COMPACT_ATOMS: atom_id res chain seq x y z
N MET A 1 -2.65 -11.34 63.29
CA MET A 1 -1.83 -12.22 62.41
C MET A 1 -1.90 -11.64 61.00
N HIS A 2 -1.20 -10.55 60.66
CA HIS A 2 0.20 -10.42 60.24
C HIS A 2 0.63 -11.31 59.06
N PHE A 3 0.72 -10.71 57.86
CA PHE A 3 1.92 -10.67 56.98
C PHE A 3 1.65 -9.68 55.82
N ARG A 4 1.99 -8.39 55.98
CA ARG A 4 3.17 -7.69 55.44
C ARG A 4 3.29 -7.67 53.90
N SER A 5 3.07 -6.46 53.37
CA SER A 5 3.68 -5.80 52.22
C SER A 5 4.75 -6.57 51.44
N PHE A 6 4.56 -6.64 50.12
CA PHE A 6 5.63 -6.43 49.16
C PHE A 6 5.12 -5.49 48.05
N ILE A 7 5.63 -4.26 48.09
CA ILE A 7 5.65 -3.35 46.96
C ILE A 7 6.67 -3.91 45.96
N CYS A 8 6.26 -4.12 44.71
CA CYS A 8 7.18 -4.13 43.59
C CYS A 8 6.55 -3.30 42.45
N LEU A 9 7.20 -2.18 42.19
CA LEU A 9 7.01 -1.25 41.08
C LEU A 9 7.42 -1.90 39.75
N ILE A 10 7.11 -1.19 38.64
CA ILE A 10 7.55 -1.41 37.24
C ILE A 10 6.53 -2.24 36.44
N ALA A 11 5.91 -1.80 35.33
CA ALA A 11 5.96 -0.57 34.56
C ALA A 11 4.58 -0.36 33.90
N LEU A 12 3.92 0.74 34.26
CA LEU A 12 2.77 1.28 33.54
C LEU A 12 3.31 1.92 32.25
N GLY A 13 3.37 1.16 31.16
CA GLY A 13 3.99 1.62 29.92
C GLY A 13 3.25 1.32 28.63
N TRP A 14 2.13 0.59 28.62
CA TRP A 14 1.56 0.04 27.37
C TRP A 14 0.06 0.30 27.11
N ILE A 15 -0.60 1.20 27.84
CA ILE A 15 -2.02 1.56 27.58
C ILE A 15 -2.21 3.07 27.46
N ALA A 16 -1.50 3.68 26.51
CA ALA A 16 -1.83 5.03 26.04
C ALA A 16 -1.72 5.12 24.50
N VAL A 17 -2.09 4.03 23.81
CA VAL A 17 -2.42 4.11 22.39
C VAL A 17 -3.86 4.63 22.30
N TRP A 18 -3.91 5.94 22.10
CA TRP A 18 -4.89 6.58 21.22
C TRP A 18 -6.35 6.62 21.69
N GLU A 19 -6.66 7.64 22.49
CA GLU A 19 -7.99 8.28 22.44
C GLU A 19 -7.88 9.78 22.75
N ALA A 20 -7.84 10.58 21.69
CA ALA A 20 -8.17 12.01 21.73
C ALA A 20 -8.55 12.48 20.33
N HIS A 21 -9.83 12.36 20.00
CA HIS A 21 -10.42 13.08 18.87
C HIS A 21 -10.67 14.53 19.28
N ALA A 22 -9.62 15.36 19.26
CA ALA A 22 -9.72 16.81 19.34
C ALA A 22 -8.43 17.46 18.81
N ALA A 23 -8.55 18.27 17.76
CA ALA A 23 -7.51 18.99 17.01
C ALA A 23 -6.50 18.10 16.24
N ARG A 24 -6.54 18.16 14.90
CA ARG A 24 -5.44 17.66 14.05
C ARG A 24 -4.17 18.45 14.44
N PRO A 25 -3.06 17.80 14.86
CA PRO A 25 -1.78 18.48 15.00
C PRO A 25 -1.39 19.07 13.63
N PRO A 26 -0.62 20.15 13.56
CA PRO A 26 -0.19 20.71 12.28
C PRO A 26 0.66 19.68 11.54
N THR A 27 0.04 18.98 10.59
CA THR A 27 0.64 17.92 9.74
C THR A 27 1.85 18.42 8.94
N GLY A 28 1.97 19.74 8.79
CA GLY A 28 3.05 20.37 8.05
C GLY A 28 4.46 20.17 8.63
N SER A 29 4.67 19.83 9.91
CA SER A 29 6.05 19.55 10.39
C SER A 29 6.59 18.23 9.85
N VAL A 30 5.86 17.13 10.09
CA VAL A 30 6.23 15.79 9.63
C VAL A 30 6.30 15.73 8.10
N GLU A 31 5.33 16.33 7.41
CA GLU A 31 5.37 16.39 5.94
C GLU A 31 6.59 17.14 5.40
N ARG A 32 6.97 18.27 6.02
CA ARG A 32 8.16 19.04 5.63
C ARG A 32 9.45 18.28 5.93
N GLU A 33 9.52 17.59 7.07
CA GLU A 33 10.65 16.75 7.43
C GLU A 33 10.85 15.61 6.41
N LEU A 34 9.77 14.93 6.04
CA LEU A 34 9.81 13.87 5.03
C LEU A 34 10.14 14.43 3.63
N ALA A 35 9.61 15.61 3.29
CA ALA A 35 9.92 16.29 2.03
C ALA A 35 11.40 16.68 1.91
N ALA A 36 12.10 16.92 3.02
CA ALA A 36 13.53 17.22 3.00
C ALA A 36 14.38 16.06 2.42
N PHE A 37 13.91 14.82 2.57
CA PHE A 37 14.55 13.64 1.97
C PHE A 37 14.32 13.53 0.45
N HIS A 38 13.42 14.31 -0.15
CA HIS A 38 13.18 14.25 -1.61
C HIS A 38 14.36 14.83 -2.39
N GLN A 39 15.11 15.75 -1.80
CA GLN A 39 16.17 16.52 -2.47
C GLN A 39 17.58 15.94 -2.25
N ARG A 40 17.71 14.86 -1.47
CA ARG A 40 19.02 14.27 -1.14
C ARG A 40 18.90 12.78 -0.88
N ARG A 41 19.94 12.04 -1.27
CA ARG A 41 20.14 10.68 -0.78
C ARG A 41 20.59 10.76 0.67
N ASP A 42 19.86 10.11 1.55
CA ASP A 42 20.18 10.03 2.97
C ASP A 42 19.99 8.58 3.43
N PRO A 43 21.02 7.93 3.98
CA PRO A 43 20.93 6.53 4.41
C PRO A 43 19.88 6.31 5.52
N GLN A 44 19.48 7.36 6.24
CA GLN A 44 18.44 7.31 7.28
C GLN A 44 17.03 7.61 6.74
N ALA A 45 16.89 8.06 5.49
CA ALA A 45 15.59 8.47 4.95
C ALA A 45 14.57 7.33 4.95
N VAL A 46 15.00 6.13 4.54
CA VAL A 46 14.14 4.93 4.50
C VAL A 46 13.65 4.63 5.92
N GLU A 47 14.55 4.55 6.90
CA GLU A 47 14.19 4.24 8.29
C GLU A 47 13.26 5.28 8.91
N LYS A 48 13.48 6.56 8.62
CA LYS A 48 12.63 7.64 9.13
C LYS A 48 11.27 7.70 8.45
N ALA A 49 11.19 7.42 7.15
CA ALA A 49 9.96 7.50 6.38
C ALA A 49 9.06 6.26 6.53
N TRP A 50 9.64 5.08 6.71
CA TRP A 50 8.89 3.81 6.68
C TRP A 50 7.72 3.71 7.67
N PRO A 51 7.85 4.15 8.93
CA PRO A 51 6.73 4.11 9.88
C PRO A 51 5.53 4.93 9.41
N HIS A 52 5.78 6.01 8.66
CA HIS A 52 4.76 6.93 8.18
C HIS A 52 3.97 6.43 6.96
N LEU A 53 4.36 5.32 6.34
CA LEU A 53 3.57 4.67 5.29
C LEU A 53 2.23 4.14 5.80
N ASP A 54 2.11 3.88 7.10
CA ASP A 54 0.88 3.41 7.76
C ASP A 54 0.07 4.55 8.39
N SER A 55 0.46 5.81 8.15
CA SER A 55 -0.21 6.97 8.74
C SER A 55 -1.69 7.04 8.34
N PRO A 56 -2.62 7.40 9.24
CA PRO A 56 -4.00 7.68 8.85
C PRO A 56 -4.11 8.89 7.91
N ASP A 57 -3.13 9.79 7.95
CA ASP A 57 -3.07 10.97 7.08
C ASP A 57 -2.46 10.63 5.71
N ARG A 58 -3.26 10.81 4.65
CA ARG A 58 -2.85 10.57 3.26
C ARG A 58 -1.68 11.45 2.83
N ALA A 59 -1.60 12.69 3.28
CA ALA A 59 -0.54 13.61 2.91
C ALA A 59 0.80 13.18 3.52
N ILE A 60 0.80 12.75 4.78
CA ILE A 60 1.95 12.12 5.43
C ILE A 60 2.40 10.85 4.69
N ARG A 61 1.47 9.94 4.35
CA ARG A 61 1.81 8.73 3.57
C ARG A 61 2.44 9.07 2.22
N THR A 62 1.90 10.08 1.54
CA THR A 62 2.42 10.53 0.25
C THR A 62 3.83 11.11 0.39
N ALA A 63 4.09 11.90 1.43
CA ALA A 63 5.40 12.46 1.71
C ALA A 63 6.42 11.36 2.03
N ALA A 64 6.03 10.37 2.84
CA ALA A 64 6.84 9.21 3.20
C ALA A 64 7.20 8.36 1.96
N ARG A 65 6.20 8.02 1.13
CA ARG A 65 6.42 7.26 -0.11
C ARG A 65 7.43 7.95 -1.02
N ARG A 66 7.26 9.26 -1.23
CA ARG A 66 8.20 10.05 -2.05
C ARG A 66 9.60 10.13 -1.44
N ALA A 67 9.71 10.20 -0.12
CA ALA A 67 10.99 10.20 0.58
C ALA A 67 11.77 8.89 0.33
N ILE A 68 11.06 7.76 0.36
CA ILE A 68 11.63 6.44 0.05
C ILE A 68 12.03 6.34 -1.43
N MET A 69 11.16 6.78 -2.34
CA MET A 69 11.43 6.73 -3.79
C MET A 69 12.65 7.56 -4.21
N ALA A 70 13.00 8.60 -3.45
CA ALA A 70 14.20 9.40 -3.71
C ALA A 70 15.51 8.66 -3.33
N GLN A 71 15.43 7.55 -2.60
CA GLN A 71 16.58 6.76 -2.18
C GLN A 71 16.94 5.70 -3.23
N PRO A 72 18.20 5.20 -3.24
CA PRO A 72 18.63 4.15 -4.17
C PRO A 72 17.67 2.96 -4.16
N PHE A 73 17.12 2.60 -5.32
CA PHE A 73 16.04 1.62 -5.45
C PHE A 73 16.30 0.29 -4.72
N ASP A 74 17.50 -0.28 -4.91
CA ASP A 74 17.85 -1.58 -4.35
C ASP A 74 18.00 -1.55 -2.82
N SER A 75 18.15 -0.38 -2.18
CA SER A 75 18.32 -0.30 -0.72
C SER A 75 17.03 -0.59 0.06
N TRP A 76 15.87 -0.50 -0.59
CA TRP A 76 14.56 -0.69 0.05
C TRP A 76 13.65 -1.68 -0.70
N LYS A 77 14.07 -2.19 -1.87
CA LYS A 77 13.32 -3.17 -2.69
C LYS A 77 12.76 -4.32 -1.87
N ARG A 78 13.65 -5.07 -1.20
CA ARG A 78 13.27 -6.24 -0.38
C ARG A 78 12.32 -5.86 0.75
N ARG A 79 12.60 -4.77 1.46
CA ARG A 79 11.75 -4.32 2.59
C ARG A 79 10.32 -4.00 2.14
N ALA A 80 10.14 -3.45 0.94
CA ALA A 80 8.82 -3.16 0.39
C ALA A 80 8.06 -4.44 -0.01
N LEU A 81 8.76 -5.47 -0.50
CA LEU A 81 8.16 -6.77 -0.81
C LEU A 81 7.78 -7.56 0.47
N ASP A 82 8.52 -7.37 1.56
CA ASP A 82 8.33 -8.07 2.84
C ASP A 82 7.41 -7.32 3.83
N GLU A 83 6.87 -6.14 3.47
CA GLU A 83 6.02 -5.35 4.39
C GLU A 83 4.64 -5.99 4.57
N THR A 84 4.23 -6.15 5.84
CA THR A 84 3.02 -6.88 6.21
C THR A 84 1.89 -6.00 6.71
N ARG A 85 2.18 -4.75 7.11
CA ARG A 85 1.14 -3.79 7.52
C ARG A 85 0.40 -3.32 6.28
N THR A 86 -0.89 -3.62 6.19
CA THR A 86 -1.70 -3.45 4.98
C THR A 86 -1.54 -2.09 4.29
N GLN A 87 -1.67 -0.97 5.01
CA GLN A 87 -1.54 0.34 4.38
C GLN A 87 -0.09 0.63 3.99
N ALA A 88 0.88 0.28 4.84
CA ALA A 88 2.28 0.46 4.52
C ALA A 88 2.72 -0.37 3.30
N ALA A 89 2.27 -1.62 3.19
CA ALA A 89 2.53 -2.50 2.06
C ALA A 89 2.02 -1.88 0.75
N LEU A 90 0.77 -1.38 0.74
CA LEU A 90 0.21 -0.74 -0.46
C LEU A 90 1.01 0.51 -0.89
N GLU A 91 1.45 1.33 0.06
CA GLU A 91 2.29 2.49 -0.24
C GLU A 91 3.70 2.08 -0.69
N ALA A 92 4.30 1.05 -0.08
CA ALA A 92 5.63 0.54 -0.39
C ALA A 92 5.68 -0.14 -1.77
N LEU A 93 4.72 -1.00 -2.08
CA LEU A 93 4.56 -1.62 -3.41
C LEU A 93 4.28 -0.57 -4.48
N THR A 94 3.48 0.46 -4.16
CA THR A 94 3.30 1.60 -5.08
C THR A 94 4.62 2.32 -5.34
N ALA A 95 5.43 2.57 -4.30
CA ALA A 95 6.76 3.15 -4.47
C ALA A 95 7.64 2.26 -5.36
N LEU A 96 7.65 0.94 -5.17
CA LEU A 96 8.42 0.02 -6.01
C LEU A 96 8.06 0.17 -7.48
N VAL A 97 6.78 0.10 -7.79
CA VAL A 97 6.29 0.21 -9.17
C VAL A 97 6.63 1.57 -9.77
N GLU A 98 6.54 2.66 -9.00
CA GLU A 98 6.81 4.01 -9.52
C GLU A 98 8.30 4.32 -9.70
N ALA A 99 9.17 3.76 -8.85
CA ALA A 99 10.62 4.00 -8.85
C ALA A 99 11.43 2.92 -9.57
N CYS A 100 10.80 1.84 -10.05
CA CYS A 100 11.47 0.74 -10.73
C CYS A 100 12.26 1.22 -11.95
N PRO A 101 13.58 0.94 -12.01
CA PRO A 101 14.35 1.11 -13.23
C PRO A 101 13.81 0.22 -14.35
N ALA A 102 13.83 0.70 -15.59
CA ALA A 102 13.33 -0.07 -16.75
C ALA A 102 14.02 -1.45 -16.89
N ALA A 103 15.32 -1.52 -16.59
CA ALA A 103 16.10 -2.76 -16.63
C ALA A 103 15.65 -3.82 -15.59
N GLN A 104 14.92 -3.43 -14.54
CA GLN A 104 14.41 -4.34 -13.52
C GLN A 104 12.89 -4.60 -13.65
N ALA A 105 12.23 -4.01 -14.66
CA ALA A 105 10.76 -4.05 -14.77
C ALA A 105 10.22 -5.48 -14.94
N ASP A 106 10.83 -6.27 -15.82
CA ASP A 106 10.41 -7.65 -16.10
C ASP A 106 10.68 -8.59 -14.91
N GLU A 107 11.73 -8.34 -14.13
CA GLU A 107 12.02 -9.08 -12.90
C GLU A 107 11.03 -8.72 -11.78
N LEU A 108 10.69 -7.44 -11.64
CA LEU A 108 9.83 -6.97 -10.56
C LEU A 108 8.36 -7.33 -10.74
N ARG A 109 7.85 -7.26 -11.98
CA ARG A 109 6.42 -7.47 -12.29
C ARG A 109 5.82 -8.76 -11.71
N PRO A 110 6.44 -9.95 -11.84
CA PRO A 110 5.90 -11.18 -11.25
C PRO A 110 5.85 -11.12 -9.72
N HIS A 111 6.82 -10.50 -9.04
CA HIS A 111 6.78 -10.33 -7.58
C HIS A 111 5.63 -9.44 -7.12
N ILE A 112 5.30 -8.39 -7.89
CA ILE A 112 4.14 -7.55 -7.59
C ILE A 112 2.83 -8.34 -7.82
N CYS A 113 2.75 -9.15 -8.87
CA CYS A 113 1.59 -10.00 -9.13
C CYS A 113 1.39 -11.02 -7.99
N GLU A 114 2.45 -11.68 -7.54
CA GLU A 114 2.42 -12.59 -6.40
C GLU A 114 1.93 -11.87 -5.13
N GLY A 115 2.50 -10.70 -4.82
CA GLY A 115 2.06 -9.88 -3.70
C GLY A 115 0.56 -9.51 -3.78
N LEU A 116 0.06 -9.14 -4.97
CA LEU A 116 -1.36 -8.81 -5.17
C LEU A 116 -2.28 -10.01 -4.91
N THR A 117 -1.86 -11.23 -5.26
CA THR A 117 -2.66 -12.45 -5.03
C THR A 117 -2.67 -12.92 -3.58
N THR A 118 -1.67 -12.54 -2.77
CA THR A 118 -1.56 -12.96 -1.37
C THR A 118 -2.18 -11.96 -0.38
N LEU A 119 -2.50 -10.74 -0.83
CA LEU A 119 -3.17 -9.73 -0.01
C LEU A 119 -4.58 -10.18 0.41
N HIS A 120 -4.89 -10.03 1.70
CA HIS A 120 -6.24 -10.26 2.23
C HIS A 120 -7.16 -9.05 1.93
N ILE A 121 -7.56 -8.90 0.66
CA ILE A 121 -8.34 -7.75 0.15
C ILE A 121 -9.74 -7.66 0.79
N GLU A 122 -10.32 -8.78 1.21
CA GLU A 122 -11.64 -8.82 1.85
C GLU A 122 -11.69 -8.08 3.18
N GLY A 123 -10.60 -8.14 3.96
CA GLY A 123 -10.46 -7.44 5.24
C GLY A 123 -10.04 -5.98 5.12
N MET A 124 -9.85 -5.47 3.91
CA MET A 124 -9.39 -4.09 3.68
C MET A 124 -10.52 -3.07 3.79
N THR A 125 -10.16 -1.85 4.19
CA THR A 125 -11.05 -0.70 4.04
C THR A 125 -11.32 -0.40 2.56
N ALA A 126 -12.43 0.27 2.24
CA ALA A 126 -12.75 0.66 0.86
C ALA A 126 -11.62 1.46 0.18
N ALA A 127 -10.93 2.33 0.93
CA ALA A 127 -9.80 3.10 0.41
C ALA A 127 -8.60 2.20 0.05
N GLN A 128 -8.32 1.18 0.85
CA GLN A 128 -7.26 0.20 0.59
C GLN A 128 -7.61 -0.73 -0.58
N GLN A 129 -8.87 -1.14 -0.70
CA GLN A 129 -9.35 -1.91 -1.85
C GLN A 129 -9.17 -1.14 -3.16
N LEU A 130 -9.58 0.13 -3.19
CA LEU A 130 -9.36 1.02 -4.34
C LEU A 130 -7.86 1.23 -4.63
N ALA A 131 -7.03 1.37 -3.60
CA ALA A 131 -5.59 1.48 -3.75
C ALA A 131 -4.97 0.20 -4.36
N THR A 132 -5.49 -0.98 -4.04
CA THR A 132 -5.04 -2.27 -4.59
C THR A 132 -5.40 -2.41 -6.08
N VAL A 133 -6.61 -1.97 -6.48
CA VAL A 133 -6.99 -1.88 -7.91
C VAL A 133 -6.07 -0.92 -8.65
N ALA A 134 -5.81 0.25 -8.06
CA ALA A 134 -4.92 1.26 -8.65
C ALA A 134 -3.48 0.76 -8.76
N LEU A 135 -2.98 0.02 -7.76
CA LEU A 135 -1.66 -0.61 -7.78
C LEU A 135 -1.56 -1.65 -8.91
N THR A 136 -2.57 -2.50 -9.09
CA THR A 136 -2.60 -3.47 -10.20
C THR A 136 -2.51 -2.78 -11.55
N ARG A 137 -3.37 -1.78 -11.80
CA ARG A 137 -3.32 -1.00 -13.04
C ARG A 137 -1.97 -0.33 -13.25
N ARG A 138 -1.42 0.27 -12.19
CA ARG A 138 -0.14 0.98 -12.23
C ARG A 138 1.01 0.03 -12.54
N THR A 139 0.98 -1.18 -12.00
CA THR A 139 1.98 -2.24 -12.24
C THR A 139 2.15 -2.46 -13.73
N PHE A 140 1.07 -2.74 -14.45
CA PHE A 140 1.15 -3.00 -15.89
C PHE A 140 1.35 -1.74 -16.74
N ALA A 141 0.95 -0.57 -16.23
CA ALA A 141 1.22 0.70 -16.90
C ALA A 141 2.68 1.13 -16.82
N ARG A 142 3.43 0.70 -15.78
CA ARG A 142 4.82 1.12 -15.53
C ARG A 142 5.84 0.04 -15.84
N LEU A 143 5.53 -1.21 -15.49
CA LEU A 143 6.47 -2.33 -15.62
C LEU A 143 6.29 -3.09 -16.94
N GLY A 144 5.41 -2.64 -17.84
CA GLY A 144 5.06 -3.34 -19.08
C GLY A 144 3.75 -4.12 -18.96
N GLY A 145 3.10 -4.37 -20.11
CA GLY A 145 1.82 -5.05 -20.17
C GLY A 145 1.87 -6.49 -19.63
N PRO A 146 0.74 -7.04 -19.16
CA PRO A 146 0.72 -8.39 -18.60
C PRO A 146 0.98 -9.44 -19.69
N THR A 147 1.79 -10.44 -19.34
CA THR A 147 1.89 -11.71 -20.08
C THR A 147 0.53 -12.43 -20.11
N ALA A 148 0.40 -13.49 -20.91
CA ALA A 148 -0.84 -14.27 -20.95
C ALA A 148 -1.19 -14.85 -19.57
N ASP A 149 -0.19 -15.37 -18.85
CA ASP A 149 -0.38 -15.98 -17.53
C ASP A 149 -0.71 -14.94 -16.47
N GLU A 150 0.03 -13.83 -16.39
CA GLU A 150 -0.26 -12.73 -15.46
C GLU A 150 -1.66 -12.14 -15.72
N ARG A 151 -2.07 -12.04 -16.99
CA ARG A 151 -3.40 -11.56 -17.37
C ARG A 151 -4.48 -12.49 -16.86
N GLY A 152 -4.32 -13.80 -17.02
CA GLY A 152 -5.25 -14.81 -16.50
C GLY A 152 -5.37 -14.70 -14.99
N GLN A 153 -4.23 -14.74 -14.29
CA GLN A 153 -4.18 -14.63 -12.82
C GLN A 153 -4.86 -13.37 -12.29
N MET A 154 -4.56 -12.21 -12.87
CA MET A 154 -5.17 -10.95 -12.44
C MET A 154 -6.65 -10.87 -12.80
N THR A 155 -7.05 -11.43 -13.94
CA THR A 155 -8.47 -11.49 -14.33
C THR A 155 -9.26 -12.32 -13.33
N ASP A 156 -8.78 -13.52 -13.01
CA ASP A 156 -9.43 -14.43 -12.06
C ASP A 156 -9.53 -13.80 -10.66
N LEU A 157 -8.42 -13.21 -10.17
CA LEU A 157 -8.39 -12.51 -8.89
C LEU A 157 -9.48 -11.43 -8.82
N TRP A 158 -9.54 -10.54 -9.82
CA TRP A 158 -10.44 -9.39 -9.78
C TRP A 158 -11.90 -9.73 -10.12
N MET A 159 -12.15 -10.82 -10.85
CA MET A 159 -13.51 -11.32 -11.07
C MET A 159 -14.20 -11.76 -9.78
N ASN A 160 -13.45 -12.31 -8.80
CA ASN A 160 -13.99 -12.72 -7.50
C ASN A 160 -14.58 -11.54 -6.69
N PHE A 161 -14.20 -10.30 -7.00
CA PHE A 161 -14.68 -9.10 -6.32
C PHE A 161 -15.80 -8.36 -7.07
N LEU A 162 -16.24 -8.86 -8.23
CA LEU A 162 -17.45 -8.33 -8.87
C LEU A 162 -18.68 -8.88 -8.13
N PRO A 163 -19.62 -8.01 -7.71
CA PRO A 163 -20.84 -8.49 -7.10
C PRO A 163 -21.63 -9.34 -8.10
N ALA A 164 -22.25 -10.41 -7.62
CA ALA A 164 -23.43 -10.98 -8.26
C ALA A 164 -24.57 -9.95 -8.16
N GLN A 165 -24.55 -8.95 -9.05
CA GLN A 165 -25.55 -7.90 -9.31
C GLN A 165 -26.02 -6.98 -8.13
N ASP A 166 -25.99 -7.34 -6.84
CA ASP A 166 -26.87 -6.71 -5.84
C ASP A 166 -26.27 -6.29 -4.47
N SER A 167 -25.00 -5.89 -4.36
CA SER A 167 -24.51 -5.31 -3.09
C SER A 167 -24.97 -3.84 -2.90
N PRO A 168 -25.86 -3.52 -1.94
CA PRO A 168 -26.42 -2.18 -1.83
C PRO A 168 -25.45 -1.23 -1.11
N GLY A 169 -24.96 -0.20 -1.82
CA GLY A 169 -24.23 0.93 -1.21
C GLY A 169 -23.31 1.67 -2.17
N ALA A 170 -23.14 2.99 -1.99
CA ALA A 170 -22.27 3.81 -2.85
C ALA A 170 -20.81 3.36 -2.87
N ARG A 171 -20.30 2.91 -1.71
CA ARG A 171 -18.93 2.39 -1.54
C ARG A 171 -18.70 1.11 -2.35
N GLY A 172 -19.65 0.17 -2.33
CA GLY A 172 -19.59 -1.05 -3.15
C GLY A 172 -19.64 -0.76 -4.64
N ARG A 173 -20.39 0.28 -5.06
CA ARG A 173 -20.47 0.70 -6.46
C ARG A 173 -19.17 1.27 -6.98
N GLU A 174 -18.48 2.12 -6.21
CA GLU A 174 -17.19 2.70 -6.62
C GLU A 174 -16.13 1.62 -6.81
N PHE A 175 -15.98 0.72 -5.84
CA PHE A 175 -15.05 -0.41 -5.93
C PHE A 175 -15.38 -1.31 -7.12
N SER A 176 -16.65 -1.71 -7.29
CA SER A 176 -17.09 -2.51 -8.45
C SER A 176 -16.79 -1.82 -9.79
N THR A 177 -16.97 -0.50 -9.84
CA THR A 177 -16.67 0.29 -11.05
C THR A 177 -15.18 0.29 -11.36
N ALA A 178 -14.34 0.44 -10.33
CA ALA A 178 -12.89 0.38 -10.47
C ALA A 178 -12.43 -1.01 -10.93
N VAL A 179 -13.00 -2.09 -10.37
CA VAL A 179 -12.72 -3.47 -10.78
C VAL A 179 -13.12 -3.70 -12.25
N ARG A 180 -14.32 -3.30 -12.67
CA ARG A 180 -14.74 -3.41 -14.08
C ARG A 180 -13.81 -2.63 -15.02
N ALA A 181 -13.37 -1.44 -14.62
CA ALA A 181 -12.43 -0.65 -15.40
C ALA A 181 -11.05 -1.33 -15.51
N LEU A 182 -10.59 -1.99 -14.44
CA LEU A 182 -9.37 -2.78 -14.44
C LEU A 182 -9.50 -4.01 -15.35
N LEU A 183 -10.60 -4.76 -15.26
CA LEU A 183 -10.84 -5.93 -16.12
C LEU A 183 -10.86 -5.56 -17.61
N ARG A 184 -11.46 -4.41 -17.97
CA ARG A 184 -11.37 -3.89 -19.35
C ARG A 184 -9.95 -3.53 -19.77
N PHE A 185 -9.14 -3.02 -18.85
CA PHE A 185 -7.73 -2.72 -19.11
C PHE A 185 -6.90 -4.00 -19.28
N LEU A 186 -7.23 -5.06 -18.53
CA LEU A 186 -6.57 -6.36 -18.62
C LEU A 186 -7.05 -7.18 -19.82
N ALA A 187 -8.16 -6.82 -20.46
CA ALA A 187 -8.67 -7.53 -21.62
C ALA A 187 -7.60 -7.60 -22.74
N PRO A 188 -7.50 -8.74 -23.47
CA PRO A 188 -6.68 -8.81 -24.68
C PRO A 188 -7.06 -7.68 -25.65
N PRO A 189 -6.10 -7.13 -26.42
CA PRO A 189 -6.38 -6.06 -27.38
C PRO A 189 -7.46 -6.43 -28.40
N ASP A 190 -7.63 -7.72 -28.69
CA ASP A 190 -8.60 -8.26 -29.67
C ASP A 190 -9.90 -8.80 -29.04
N ALA A 191 -10.10 -8.63 -27.73
CA ALA A 191 -11.31 -9.11 -27.08
C ALA A 191 -12.54 -8.24 -27.46
N PRO A 192 -13.73 -8.85 -27.68
CA PRO A 192 -14.94 -8.08 -27.93
C PRO A 192 -15.24 -7.18 -26.72
N ARG A 193 -15.48 -5.89 -26.97
CA ARG A 193 -15.86 -4.96 -25.91
C ARG A 193 -17.24 -5.36 -25.37
N PRO A 194 -17.41 -5.46 -24.03
CA PRO A 194 -18.71 -5.74 -23.44
C PRO A 194 -19.69 -4.58 -23.63
#